data_AF-A0A258CRJ7-F1
#
_entry.id   AF-A0A258CRJ7-F1
#
_cell.length_a   1.000
_cell.length_b   1.000
_cell.length_c   1.000
_cell.angle_alpha   90.00
_cell.angle_beta   90.00
_cell.angle_gamma   90.00
#
_symmetry.space_group_name_H-M   'P 1'
#
loop_
_entity.id
_entity.type
_entity.pdbx_description
1 polymer ?
#
loop_
_entity_poly.entity_id
_entity_poly.type
_entity_poly.pdbx_seq_one_letter_code
_entity_poly.pdbx_strand_id
1 'polypeptide(L)'
;MLNRQGRPTQGSVSAHEPHATFTGNRALQQIEPLIFEIGHPETTGVDIDAPAPFNSRLGSHARQGEIGLPGLSEPETMRHYVRLSQKNYGIDTGLFPLGSCTMKHNARLNEKTARMPGFS
;
A
#
# COMPACT_ATOMS: atom_id res chain seq x y z
N MET A 1 -37.45 19.02 -27.08
CA MET A 1 -37.86 18.68 -25.70
C MET A 1 -36.61 18.56 -24.86
N LEU A 2 -36.34 19.51 -23.96
CA LEU A 2 -35.12 19.50 -23.11
C LEU A 2 -35.30 18.47 -21.99
N ASN A 3 -34.29 17.62 -21.81
CA ASN A 3 -34.23 16.62 -20.75
C ASN A 3 -34.14 17.33 -19.39
N ARG A 4 -35.17 17.19 -18.54
CA ARG A 4 -35.30 17.88 -17.23
C ARG A 4 -34.74 17.08 -16.05
N GLN A 5 -34.16 15.92 -16.29
CA GLN A 5 -33.63 15.08 -15.21
C GLN A 5 -32.15 15.35 -15.00
N GLY A 6 -31.83 16.07 -13.93
CA GLY A 6 -30.46 16.25 -13.46
C GLY A 6 -29.88 14.92 -12.98
N ARG A 7 -28.60 14.68 -13.28
CA ARG A 7 -27.84 13.55 -12.72
C ARG A 7 -27.87 13.64 -11.19
N PRO A 8 -28.31 12.59 -10.47
CA PRO A 8 -28.30 12.61 -9.01
C PRO A 8 -26.86 12.80 -8.51
N THR A 9 -26.62 13.89 -7.78
CA THR A 9 -25.30 14.26 -7.21
C THR A 9 -25.13 13.81 -5.76
N GLN A 10 -26.12 13.10 -5.19
CA GLN A 10 -26.00 12.53 -3.85
C GLN A 10 -25.26 11.20 -3.93
N GLY A 11 -24.13 11.10 -3.23
CA GLY A 11 -23.43 9.83 -3.04
C GLY A 11 -24.36 8.82 -2.38
N SER A 12 -24.43 7.62 -2.95
CA SER A 12 -25.09 6.50 -2.29
C SER A 12 -24.48 6.31 -0.90
N VAL A 13 -25.32 6.14 0.12
CA VAL A 13 -24.89 5.84 1.48
C VAL A 13 -24.24 4.45 1.46
N SER A 14 -22.92 4.39 1.31
CA SER A 14 -22.17 3.18 1.64
C SER A 14 -22.39 2.91 3.12
N ALA A 15 -22.87 1.72 3.46
CA ALA A 15 -22.95 1.26 4.84
C ALA A 15 -21.54 1.23 5.43
N HIS A 16 -21.14 2.33 6.06
CA HIS A 16 -19.88 2.41 6.77
C HIS A 16 -20.15 1.88 8.18
N GLU A 17 -19.83 0.60 8.40
CA GLU A 17 -19.80 0.01 9.73
C GLU A 17 -18.87 0.86 10.61
N PRO A 18 -19.37 1.50 11.68
CA PRO A 18 -18.54 2.33 12.54
C PRO A 18 -17.60 1.42 13.35
N HIS A 19 -16.33 1.37 12.97
CA HIS A 19 -15.31 0.71 13.78
C HIS A 19 -15.09 1.50 15.08
N ALA A 20 -15.61 1.00 16.20
CA ALA A 20 -15.37 1.57 17.52
C ALA A 20 -13.91 1.36 17.93
N THR A 21 -13.11 2.43 17.96
CA THR A 21 -11.75 2.37 18.53
C THR A 21 -11.83 2.33 20.05
N PHE A 22 -11.00 1.51 20.71
CA PHE A 22 -10.91 1.41 22.17
C PHE A 22 -10.71 2.77 22.88
N THR A 23 -10.07 3.72 22.21
CA THR A 23 -9.77 5.07 22.73
C THR A 23 -10.86 6.11 22.47
N GLY A 24 -11.91 5.78 21.72
CA GLY A 24 -12.99 6.72 21.38
C GLY A 24 -12.64 7.81 20.35
N ASN A 25 -11.51 7.69 19.66
CA ASN A 25 -11.04 8.68 18.69
C ASN A 25 -11.83 8.63 17.38
N ARG A 26 -12.40 9.76 16.96
CA ARG A 26 -13.20 9.91 15.74
C ARG A 26 -12.56 10.94 14.80
N ALA A 27 -11.41 10.63 14.20
CA ALA A 27 -10.84 11.41 13.09
C ALA A 27 -9.50 10.84 12.60
N LEU A 28 -8.66 10.36 13.52
CA LEU A 28 -7.41 9.68 13.17
C LEU A 28 -7.76 8.22 12.85
N GLN A 29 -7.52 7.77 11.61
CA GLN A 29 -7.46 6.35 11.28
C GLN A 29 -6.24 5.73 12.00
N GLN A 30 -6.35 5.52 13.33
CA GLN A 30 -5.28 4.99 14.16
C GLN A 30 -5.05 3.50 13.92
N ILE A 31 -6.07 2.80 13.43
CA ILE A 31 -6.03 1.37 13.15
C ILE A 31 -6.01 1.20 11.63
N GLU A 32 -4.99 0.48 11.17
CA GLU A 32 -4.79 0.12 9.77
C GLU A 32 -4.74 -1.41 9.80
N PRO A 33 -5.65 -2.10 9.11
CA PRO A 33 -5.68 -3.56 9.11
C PRO A 33 -4.41 -4.13 8.48
N LEU A 34 -4.18 -5.42 8.69
CA LEU A 34 -3.11 -6.12 7.96
C LEU A 34 -3.44 -6.12 6.47
N ILE A 35 -2.41 -6.09 5.63
CA ILE A 35 -2.59 -6.14 4.17
C ILE A 35 -3.38 -7.38 3.71
N PHE A 36 -3.33 -8.48 4.48
CA PHE A 36 -4.10 -9.72 4.26
C PHE A 36 -5.59 -9.61 4.62
N GLU A 37 -5.98 -8.65 5.45
CA GLU A 37 -7.37 -8.39 5.83
C GLU A 37 -8.06 -7.45 4.83
N ILE A 38 -7.27 -6.75 4.01
CA ILE A 38 -7.73 -5.77 3.02
C ILE A 38 -7.71 -6.39 1.62
N GLY A 39 -6.65 -7.09 1.26
CA GLY A 39 -6.46 -7.59 -0.10
C GLY A 39 -7.18 -8.90 -0.39
N HIS A 40 -7.37 -9.16 -1.68
CA HIS A 40 -8.05 -10.34 -2.21
C HIS A 40 -7.19 -11.00 -3.29
N PRO A 41 -7.24 -12.35 -3.43
CA PRO A 41 -6.38 -13.07 -4.37
C PRO A 41 -6.66 -12.73 -5.85
N GLU A 42 -7.83 -12.19 -6.16
CA GLU A 42 -8.33 -11.96 -7.52
C GLU A 42 -7.90 -10.63 -8.14
N THR A 43 -7.19 -9.76 -7.42
CA THR A 43 -6.88 -8.39 -7.87
C THR A 43 -5.37 -8.17 -8.01
N THR A 44 -4.96 -7.39 -9.00
CA THR A 44 -3.60 -6.84 -9.09
C THR A 44 -3.69 -5.34 -9.30
N GLY A 45 -2.79 -4.59 -8.68
CA GLY A 45 -2.69 -3.13 -8.82
C GLY A 45 -1.82 -2.71 -9.98
N VAL A 46 -1.18 -3.66 -10.65
CA VAL A 46 -0.28 -3.43 -11.77
C VAL A 46 -0.65 -4.36 -12.92
N ASP A 47 -0.62 -3.80 -14.12
CA ASP A 47 -0.73 -4.56 -15.36
C ASP A 47 0.63 -5.17 -15.67
N ILE A 48 0.75 -6.48 -15.48
CA ILE A 48 1.95 -7.25 -15.82
C ILE A 48 1.60 -8.16 -16.99
N ASP A 49 2.37 -8.07 -18.06
CA ASP A 49 2.22 -8.94 -19.21
C ASP A 49 2.42 -10.40 -18.82
N ALA A 50 1.60 -11.29 -19.40
CA ALA A 50 1.79 -12.72 -19.23
C ALA A 50 3.19 -13.12 -19.72
N PRO A 51 3.91 -13.97 -18.98
CA PRO A 51 5.24 -14.39 -19.39
C PRO A 51 5.17 -15.16 -20.71
N ALA A 52 6.18 -14.99 -21.56
CA ALA A 52 6.35 -15.81 -22.75
C ALA A 52 6.44 -17.30 -22.36
N PRO A 53 6.02 -18.24 -23.24
CA PRO A 53 6.12 -19.66 -22.97
C PRO A 53 7.55 -20.07 -22.58
N PHE A 54 7.69 -20.76 -21.44
CA PHE A 54 8.98 -21.20 -20.93
C PHE A 54 8.91 -22.63 -20.39
N ASN A 55 10.05 -23.33 -20.42
CA ASN A 55 10.19 -24.64 -19.80
C ASN A 55 10.65 -24.49 -18.35
N SER A 56 9.85 -24.97 -17.40
CA SER A 56 10.20 -24.92 -15.98
C SER A 56 11.45 -25.75 -15.68
N ARG A 57 12.42 -25.14 -14.99
CA ARG A 57 13.65 -25.80 -14.52
C ARG A 57 13.56 -26.29 -13.08
N LEU A 58 12.39 -26.14 -12.45
CA LEU A 58 12.20 -26.42 -11.02
C LEU A 58 11.97 -27.90 -10.72
N GLY A 59 11.62 -28.73 -11.73
CA GLY A 59 11.38 -30.16 -11.55
C GLY A 59 10.38 -30.43 -10.43
N SER A 60 10.75 -31.29 -9.48
CA SER A 60 9.93 -31.63 -8.29
C SER A 60 9.78 -30.49 -7.27
N HIS A 61 10.55 -29.40 -7.41
CA HIS A 61 10.48 -28.22 -6.54
C HIS A 61 9.51 -27.15 -7.05
N ALA A 62 8.76 -27.44 -8.12
CA ALA A 62 7.70 -26.56 -8.58
C ALA A 62 6.64 -26.37 -7.49
N ARG A 63 6.13 -25.14 -7.36
CA ARG A 63 5.06 -24.82 -6.41
C ARG A 63 3.80 -25.60 -6.78
N GLN A 64 3.17 -26.23 -5.78
CA GLN A 64 1.98 -27.09 -5.95
C GLN A 64 0.66 -26.38 -5.57
N GLY A 65 0.73 -25.25 -4.87
CA GLY A 65 -0.44 -24.51 -4.42
C GLY A 65 -0.31 -23.00 -4.65
N GLU A 66 -1.29 -22.25 -4.18
CA GLU A 66 -1.27 -20.79 -4.27
C GLU A 66 -0.20 -20.17 -3.36
N ILE A 67 0.25 -18.97 -3.72
CA ILE A 67 1.26 -18.24 -2.93
C ILE A 67 0.65 -17.67 -1.65
N GLY A 68 -0.66 -17.39 -1.65
CA GLY A 68 -1.35 -16.74 -0.54
C GLY A 68 -0.99 -15.26 -0.38
N LEU A 69 -0.59 -14.59 -1.46
CA LEU A 69 -0.34 -13.15 -1.44
C LEU A 69 -1.63 -12.37 -1.70
N PRO A 70 -1.91 -11.31 -0.92
CA PRO A 70 -3.08 -10.47 -1.13
C PRO A 70 -2.86 -9.58 -2.35
N GLY A 71 -3.88 -9.52 -3.19
CA GLY A 71 -3.97 -8.60 -4.30
C GLY A 71 -4.72 -7.33 -3.91
N LEU A 72 -4.19 -6.16 -4.31
CA LEU A 72 -4.80 -4.86 -4.07
C LEU A 72 -4.65 -3.99 -5.31
N SER A 73 -5.60 -3.09 -5.55
CA SER A 73 -5.43 -2.04 -6.56
C SER A 73 -4.31 -1.06 -6.14
N GLU A 74 -3.73 -0.32 -7.11
CA GLU A 74 -2.69 0.68 -6.82
C GLU A 74 -3.14 1.72 -5.77
N PRO A 75 -4.36 2.32 -5.85
CA PRO A 75 -4.80 3.28 -4.85
C PRO A 75 -4.99 2.68 -3.45
N GLU A 76 -5.42 1.42 -3.36
CA GLU A 76 -5.54 0.72 -2.07
C GLU A 76 -4.18 0.47 -1.44
N THR A 77 -3.23 -0.03 -2.24
CA THR A 77 -1.84 -0.23 -1.85
C THR A 77 -1.22 1.07 -1.34
N MET A 78 -1.38 2.17 -2.09
CA MET A 78 -0.87 3.48 -1.69
C MET A 78 -1.46 3.95 -0.36
N ARG A 79 -2.80 3.88 -0.21
CA ARG A 79 -3.48 4.28 1.03
C ARG A 79 -2.99 3.49 2.24
N HIS A 80 -2.81 2.18 2.07
CA HIS A 80 -2.32 1.29 3.14
C HIS A 80 -0.94 1.74 3.63
N TYR A 81 0.03 1.88 2.73
CA TYR A 81 1.40 2.24 3.12
C TYR A 81 1.54 3.69 3.62
N VAL A 82 0.75 4.64 3.10
CA VAL A 82 0.74 6.02 3.61
C VAL A 82 0.17 6.09 5.03
N ARG A 83 -0.87 5.31 5.35
CA ARG A 83 -1.37 5.24 6.72
C ARG A 83 -0.39 4.54 7.64
N LEU A 84 0.28 3.48 7.17
CA LEU A 84 1.31 2.79 7.95
C LEU A 84 2.50 3.71 8.24
N SER A 85 2.91 4.55 7.30
CA SER A 85 4.04 5.48 7.50
C SER A 85 3.76 6.52 8.59
N GLN A 86 2.50 6.95 8.76
CA GLN A 86 2.09 7.88 9.82
C GLN A 86 2.20 7.29 11.23
N LYS A 87 2.27 5.95 11.34
CA LYS A 87 2.44 5.26 12.62
C LYS A 87 3.92 5.03 12.98
N ASN A 88 4.83 5.30 12.06
CA ASN A 88 6.26 5.14 12.30
C ASN A 88 6.90 6.48 12.70
N TYR A 89 7.76 6.47 13.71
CA TYR A 89 8.61 7.62 14.02
C TYR A 89 9.95 7.42 13.31
N GLY A 90 10.44 8.47 12.65
CA GLY A 90 11.66 8.41 11.87
C GLY A 90 12.48 9.68 12.00
N ILE A 91 13.69 9.62 11.46
CA ILE A 91 14.63 10.75 11.48
C ILE A 91 14.10 12.00 10.75
N ASP A 92 13.20 11.81 9.79
CA ASP A 92 12.56 12.90 9.05
C ASP A 92 11.44 13.58 9.86
N THR A 93 10.94 12.92 10.91
CA THR A 93 9.84 13.42 11.76
C THR A 93 10.38 14.22 12.96
N GLY A 94 11.60 13.94 13.42
CA GLY A 94 12.24 14.70 14.50
C GLY A 94 13.53 14.05 15.03
N LEU A 95 13.97 14.49 16.21
CA LEU A 95 15.21 14.01 16.83
C LEU A 95 15.11 12.52 17.19
N PHE A 96 16.10 11.74 16.74
CA PHE A 96 16.12 10.28 16.90
C PHE A 96 17.43 9.81 17.56
N PRO A 97 17.63 10.05 18.88
CA PRO A 97 18.94 9.93 19.53
C PRO A 97 19.22 8.48 19.98
N LEU A 98 19.33 7.55 19.03
CA LEU A 98 19.75 6.18 19.32
C LEU A 98 21.27 6.04 19.30
N GLY A 99 21.84 5.63 20.44
CA GLY A 99 23.27 5.31 20.56
C GLY A 99 23.66 4.13 19.66
N SER A 100 24.90 4.11 19.18
CA SER A 100 25.45 3.09 18.26
C SER A 100 24.85 3.04 16.84
N CYS A 101 23.64 3.55 16.62
CA CYS A 101 22.97 3.54 15.31
C CYS A 101 23.43 4.66 14.36
N THR A 102 24.06 5.73 14.90
CA THR A 102 24.45 6.93 14.13
C THR A 102 23.32 7.45 13.25
N MET A 103 22.17 7.73 13.86
CA MET A 103 20.96 8.23 13.18
C MET A 103 21.16 9.67 12.70
N LYS A 104 21.93 9.84 11.63
CA LYS A 104 22.28 11.11 10.98
C LYS A 104 21.36 11.42 9.81
N HIS A 105 21.27 12.69 9.45
CA HIS A 105 20.44 13.14 8.33
C HIS A 105 20.70 12.36 7.03
N ASN A 106 19.61 11.87 6.42
CA ASN A 106 19.61 11.23 5.11
C ASN A 106 19.28 12.27 4.03
N ALA A 107 20.31 12.85 3.41
CA ALA A 107 20.13 13.86 2.37
C ALA A 107 19.31 13.31 1.19
N ARG A 108 18.23 14.01 0.82
CA ARG A 108 17.36 13.61 -0.31
C ARG A 108 18.10 13.54 -1.66
N LEU A 109 19.24 14.23 -1.77
CA LEU A 109 20.12 14.13 -2.92
C LEU A 109 20.66 12.70 -3.11
N ASN A 110 20.93 11.98 -2.03
CA ASN A 110 21.46 10.61 -2.10
C ASN A 110 20.47 9.67 -2.79
N GLU A 111 19.17 9.81 -2.50
CA GLU A 111 18.11 9.05 -3.17
C GLU A 111 18.03 9.36 -4.66
N LYS A 112 18.23 10.63 -5.05
CA LYS A 112 18.27 11.03 -6.45
C LYS A 112 19.50 10.46 -7.17
N THR A 113 20.66 10.51 -6.54
CA THR A 113 21.91 9.97 -7.09
C THR A 113 21.84 8.45 -7.25
N ALA A 114 21.25 7.73 -6.29
CA ALA A 114 21.06 6.28 -6.38
C ALA A 114 20.12 5.86 -7.53
N ARG A 115 19.21 6.74 -7.96
CA ARG A 115 18.28 6.50 -9.08
C ARG A 115 18.84 6.95 -10.44
N MET A 116 20.10 7.36 -10.51
CA MET A 116 20.70 7.76 -11.78
C MET A 116 20.83 6.55 -12.72
N PRO A 117 20.45 6.68 -14.00
CA PRO A 117 20.61 5.60 -14.97
C PRO A 117 22.06 5.11 -15.05
N GLY A 118 22.26 3.80 -15.00
CA GLY A 118 23.60 3.19 -15.02
C GLY A 118 24.25 3.00 -13.65
N PHE A 119 23.66 3.52 -12.57
CA PHE A 119 24.02 3.14 -11.19
C PHE A 119 23.12 2.03 -10.61
N SER A 120 21.90 1.86 -11.16
CA SER A 120 20.89 0.86 -10.76
C SER A 120 20.40 0.06 -11.95
#